data_AF-A0A947CB87-F1
#
_entry.id   AF-A0A947CB87-F1
#
_cell.length_a   1.000
_cell.length_b   1.000
_cell.length_c   1.000
_cell.angle_alpha   90.00
_cell.angle_beta   90.00
_cell.angle_gamma   90.00
#
_symmetry.space_group_name_H-M   'P 1'
#
loop_
_entity.id
_entity.type
_entity.pdbx_description
1 polymer ?
#
loop_
_entity_poly.entity_id
_entity_poly.type
_entity_poly.pdbx_seq_one_letter_code
_entity_poly.pdbx_strand_id
1 'polypeptide(L)'
;MRQYIAFLRGINVGGHRVKMNRLGELFEELGLSNVSTFIASGNVIFWTDSEDVEALRDQIERHLYQALGYEVATFLRSSCQLDEIASYQAPDLEEEVASDRSVYVILLHSPASEAMCSSFDGLRTDMDEFVVSGTEIYW
;
A
#
# COMPACT_ATOMS: atom_id res chain seq x y z
N MET A 1 -3.29 0.47 21.17
CA MET A 1 -3.10 1.14 19.86
C MET A 1 -1.93 0.56 19.10
N ARG A 2 -2.15 0.23 17.82
CA ARG A 2 -1.13 -0.20 16.84
C ARG A 2 -1.00 0.84 15.73
N GLN A 3 0.20 1.02 15.21
CA GLN A 3 0.47 1.94 14.11
C GLN A 3 0.20 1.25 12.79
N TYR A 4 -0.52 1.93 11.92
CA TYR A 4 -0.73 1.49 10.55
C TYR A 4 -0.38 2.60 9.57
N ILE A 5 -0.02 2.16 8.37
CA ILE A 5 0.17 2.98 7.20
C ILE A 5 -0.86 2.50 6.17
N ALA A 6 -1.69 3.44 5.69
CA ALA A 6 -2.56 3.25 4.55
C ALA A 6 -1.88 3.78 3.30
N PHE A 7 -1.65 2.89 2.33
CA PHE A 7 -1.26 3.23 0.97
C PHE A 7 -2.51 3.28 0.11
N LEU A 8 -2.83 4.47 -0.40
CA LEU A 8 -4.06 4.75 -1.14
C LEU A 8 -3.79 4.84 -2.64
N ARG A 9 -4.52 4.06 -3.43
CA ARG A 9 -4.43 4.13 -4.88
C ARG A 9 -5.36 5.21 -5.43
N GLY A 10 -4.88 5.97 -6.41
CA GLY A 10 -5.71 6.94 -7.14
C GLY A 10 -5.77 8.34 -6.55
N ILE A 11 -4.96 8.64 -5.52
CA ILE A 11 -4.87 9.98 -4.94
C ILE A 11 -4.06 10.90 -5.85
N ASN A 12 -4.62 12.08 -6.17
CA ASN A 12 -3.96 13.13 -6.97
C ASN A 12 -3.54 12.75 -8.40
N VAL A 13 -4.22 11.76 -8.99
CA VAL A 13 -4.04 11.33 -10.39
C VAL A 13 -5.36 11.36 -11.14
N GLY A 14 -5.33 11.31 -12.48
CA GLY A 14 -6.54 11.14 -13.29
C GLY A 14 -7.59 12.26 -13.16
N GLY A 15 -7.19 13.45 -12.71
CA GLY A 15 -8.11 14.58 -12.48
C GLY A 15 -8.67 14.67 -11.04
N HIS A 16 -8.44 13.65 -10.21
CA HIS A 16 -8.72 13.74 -8.78
C HIS A 16 -7.71 14.68 -8.11
N ARG A 17 -8.16 15.56 -7.21
CA ARG A 17 -7.30 16.43 -6.40
C ARG A 17 -7.79 16.44 -4.96
N VAL A 18 -6.96 15.96 -4.05
CA VAL A 18 -7.21 15.92 -2.61
C VAL A 18 -6.07 16.65 -1.91
N LYS A 19 -6.41 17.66 -1.09
CA LYS A 19 -5.41 18.30 -0.24
C LYS A 19 -5.04 17.35 0.90
N MET A 20 -3.75 17.23 1.21
CA MET A 20 -3.29 16.27 2.23
C MET A 20 -3.81 16.58 3.64
N ASN A 21 -4.04 17.86 3.97
CA ASN A 21 -4.70 18.21 5.22
C ASN A 21 -6.14 17.65 5.28
N ARG A 22 -6.90 17.76 4.18
CA ARG A 22 -8.24 17.20 4.10
C ARG A 22 -8.21 15.68 4.17
N LEU A 23 -7.23 15.04 3.53
CA LEU A 23 -7.05 13.59 3.63
C LEU A 23 -6.80 13.15 5.08
N GLY A 24 -5.97 13.89 5.82
CA GLY A 24 -5.75 13.66 7.26
C GLY A 24 -7.04 13.79 8.07
N GLU A 25 -7.79 14.89 7.88
CA GLU A 25 -9.08 15.12 8.54
C GLU A 25 -10.06 13.96 8.30
N LEU A 26 -10.12 13.39 7.10
CA LEU A 26 -10.99 12.24 6.80
C LEU A 26 -10.64 11.00 7.63
N PHE A 27 -9.37 10.79 7.96
CA PHE A 27 -8.95 9.69 8.84
C PHE A 27 -9.25 10.02 10.31
N GLU A 28 -9.11 11.29 10.72
CA GLU A 28 -9.48 11.74 12.07
C GLU A 28 -10.99 11.63 12.33
N GLU A 29 -11.82 11.92 11.31
CA GLU A 29 -13.28 11.77 11.34
C GLU A 29 -13.72 10.32 11.62
N LEU A 30 -12.88 9.33 11.29
CA LEU A 30 -13.09 7.92 11.61
C LEU A 30 -12.72 7.55 13.06
N GLY A 31 -12.25 8.51 13.86
CA GLY A 31 -11.76 8.29 15.21
C GLY A 31 -10.35 7.73 15.27
N LEU A 32 -9.61 7.74 14.16
CA LEU A 32 -8.20 7.35 14.13
C LEU A 32 -7.35 8.47 14.75
N SER A 33 -6.30 8.07 15.47
CA SER A 33 -5.48 9.01 16.26
C SER A 33 -4.09 9.20 15.66
N ASN A 34 -3.42 10.30 16.03
CA ASN A 34 -2.05 10.62 15.60
C ASN A 34 -1.88 10.52 14.07
N VAL A 35 -2.85 11.07 13.34
CA VAL A 35 -2.89 11.00 11.88
C VAL A 35 -1.84 11.92 11.28
N SER A 36 -1.10 11.42 10.30
CA SER A 36 -0.19 12.22 9.48
C SER A 36 -0.15 11.70 8.05
N THR A 37 0.13 12.57 7.09
CA THR A 37 0.24 12.21 5.68
C THR A 37 1.68 12.35 5.21
N PHE A 38 2.13 11.45 4.34
CA PHE A 38 3.44 11.53 3.71
C PHE A 38 3.30 11.81 2.21
N ILE A 39 3.92 12.90 1.76
CA ILE A 39 3.88 13.43 0.38
C ILE A 39 2.45 13.55 -0.20
N ALA A 40 2.31 13.80 -1.50
CA ALA A 40 1.02 14.04 -2.15
C ALA A 40 0.44 12.80 -2.87
N SER A 41 0.97 11.60 -2.60
CA SER A 41 0.62 10.36 -3.31
C SER A 41 -0.39 9.48 -2.59
N GLY A 42 -0.91 9.89 -1.43
CA GLY A 42 -1.90 9.11 -0.68
C GLY A 42 -1.31 8.12 0.32
N ASN A 43 -0.29 8.52 1.08
CA ASN A 43 0.22 7.72 2.20
C ASN A 43 -0.24 8.35 3.52
N VAL A 44 -0.93 7.58 4.37
CA VAL A 44 -1.46 8.06 5.64
C VAL A 44 -1.01 7.17 6.79
N ILE A 45 -0.39 7.75 7.80
CA ILE A 45 0.07 7.07 9.02
C ILE A 45 -0.92 7.42 10.13
N PHE A 46 -1.37 6.43 10.90
CA PHE A 46 -2.31 6.63 11.99
C PHE A 46 -2.20 5.52 13.04
N TRP A 47 -2.87 5.73 14.17
CA TRP A 47 -2.97 4.78 15.27
C TRP A 47 -4.42 4.39 15.53
N THR A 48 -4.64 3.10 15.77
CA THR A 48 -5.97 2.52 16.02
C THR A 48 -5.91 1.43 17.08
N ASP A 49 -7.03 1.22 17.77
CA ASP A 49 -7.24 0.05 18.65
C ASP A 49 -7.94 -1.11 17.92
N SER A 50 -8.29 -0.96 16.64
CA SER A 50 -8.87 -2.05 15.85
C SER A 50 -7.87 -3.20 15.70
N GLU A 51 -8.35 -4.41 15.98
CA GLU A 51 -7.61 -5.65 15.69
C GLU A 51 -8.04 -6.28 14.36
N ASP A 52 -9.18 -5.86 13.81
CA ASP A 52 -9.71 -6.33 12.53
C ASP A 52 -9.27 -5.37 11.41
N VAL A 53 -8.28 -5.84 10.63
CA VAL A 53 -7.68 -5.07 9.54
C VAL A 53 -8.61 -4.99 8.33
N GLU A 54 -9.37 -6.04 8.05
CA GLU A 54 -10.30 -6.07 6.91
C GLU A 54 -11.48 -5.13 7.15
N ALA A 55 -12.08 -5.18 8.34
CA ALA A 55 -13.16 -4.26 8.71
C ALA A 55 -12.68 -2.80 8.73
N LEU A 56 -11.46 -2.55 9.21
CA LEU A 56 -10.85 -1.22 9.20
C LEU A 56 -10.64 -0.70 7.78
N ARG A 57 -10.10 -1.53 6.87
CA ARG A 57 -9.96 -1.18 5.45
C ARG A 57 -11.33 -0.81 4.87
N ASP A 58 -12.32 -1.67 5.02
CA ASP A 58 -13.65 -1.47 4.43
C ASP A 58 -14.32 -0.19 4.98
N GLN A 59 -14.07 0.15 6.25
CA GLN A 59 -14.52 1.40 6.85
C GLN A 59 -13.83 2.61 6.20
N ILE A 60 -12.50 2.56 6.02
CA ILE A 60 -11.73 3.63 5.38
C ILE A 60 -12.20 3.83 3.93
N GLU A 61 -12.26 2.78 3.12
CA GLU A 61 -12.64 2.86 1.71
C GLU A 61 -14.05 3.44 1.54
N ARG A 62 -15.00 2.99 2.36
CA ARG A 62 -16.38 3.51 2.34
C ARG A 62 -16.43 5.00 2.69
N HIS A 63 -15.69 5.43 3.70
CA HIS A 63 -15.66 6.83 4.12
C HIS A 63 -15.00 7.71 3.07
N LEU A 64 -13.88 7.26 2.50
CA LEU A 64 -13.21 7.96 1.40
C LEU A 64 -14.12 8.06 0.16
N TYR A 65 -14.84 7.00 -0.19
CA TYR A 65 -15.83 7.04 -1.27
C TYR A 65 -16.90 8.10 -1.04
N GLN A 66 -17.49 8.13 0.17
CA GLN A 66 -18.52 9.09 0.53
C GLN A 66 -18.01 10.54 0.49
N ALA A 67 -16.78 10.77 0.91
CA ALA A 67 -16.20 12.11 0.97
C ALA A 67 -15.64 12.60 -0.38
N LEU A 68 -15.08 11.71 -1.19
CA LEU A 68 -14.32 12.05 -2.40
C LEU A 68 -15.10 11.75 -3.69
N GLY A 69 -16.11 10.89 -3.64
CA GLY A 69 -16.98 10.54 -4.76
C GLY A 69 -16.40 9.51 -5.73
N TYR A 70 -15.34 8.80 -5.35
CA TYR A 70 -14.72 7.73 -6.14
C TYR A 70 -14.07 6.68 -5.24
N GLU A 71 -13.86 5.49 -5.79
CA GLU A 71 -13.23 4.37 -5.08
C GLU A 71 -11.73 4.65 -4.84
N VAL A 72 -11.29 4.47 -3.61
CA VAL A 72 -9.88 4.61 -3.21
C VAL A 72 -9.43 3.30 -2.60
N ALA A 73 -8.84 2.43 -3.42
CA ALA A 73 -8.31 1.15 -2.93
C ALA A 73 -7.24 1.40 -1.86
N THR A 74 -7.37 0.74 -0.71
CA THR A 74 -6.59 1.00 0.50
C THR A 74 -5.82 -0.24 0.93
N PHE A 75 -4.49 -0.14 0.96
CA PHE A 75 -3.61 -1.21 1.42
C PHE A 75 -3.03 -0.84 2.78
N LEU A 76 -3.39 -1.61 3.81
CA LEU A 76 -2.93 -1.38 5.17
C LEU A 76 -1.68 -2.22 5.47
N ARG A 77 -0.67 -1.59 6.06
CA ARG A 77 0.50 -2.27 6.65
C ARG A 77 0.74 -1.74 8.05
N SER A 78 1.00 -2.66 8.98
CA SER A 78 1.54 -2.27 10.29
C SER A 78 2.97 -1.76 10.13
N SER A 79 3.50 -1.06 11.14
CA SER A 79 4.92 -0.65 11.15
C SER A 79 5.87 -1.84 10.98
N CYS A 80 5.59 -2.97 11.65
CA CYS A 80 6.40 -4.19 11.54
C CYS A 80 6.43 -4.75 10.11
N GLN A 81 5.27 -4.82 9.45
CA GLN A 81 5.20 -5.28 8.07
C GLN A 81 5.92 -4.32 7.12
N LEU A 82 5.83 -3.01 7.35
CA LEU A 82 6.57 -2.04 6.54
C LEU A 82 8.08 -2.20 6.69
N ASP A 83 8.56 -2.46 7.91
CA ASP A 83 9.98 -2.73 8.19
C ASP A 83 10.44 -4.03 7.53
N GLU A 84 9.61 -5.09 7.54
CA GLU A 84 9.87 -6.34 6.81
C GLU A 84 9.97 -6.10 5.30
N ILE A 85 9.05 -5.32 4.73
CA ILE A 85 9.06 -4.97 3.31
C ILE A 85 10.32 -4.22 2.94
N ALA A 86 10.71 -3.22 3.75
CA ALA A 86 11.86 -2.37 3.49
C ALA A 86 13.20 -3.10 3.68
N SER A 87 13.23 -4.10 4.55
CA SER A 87 14.41 -4.93 4.83
C SER A 87 14.50 -6.16 3.94
N TYR A 88 13.46 -6.43 3.13
CA TYR A 88 13.43 -7.61 2.27
C TYR A 88 14.49 -7.49 1.20
N GLN A 89 15.46 -8.40 1.27
CA GLN A 89 16.40 -8.64 0.18
C GLN A 89 15.80 -9.73 -0.69
N ALA A 90 15.26 -9.34 -1.84
CA ALA A 90 14.78 -10.31 -2.81
C ALA A 90 15.96 -11.17 -3.26
N PRO A 91 15.95 -12.47 -2.96
CA PRO A 91 16.91 -13.37 -3.57
C PRO A 91 16.72 -13.26 -5.09
N ASP A 92 17.80 -13.12 -5.83
CA ASP A 92 17.85 -12.98 -7.30
C ASP A 92 17.76 -11.55 -7.87
N LEU A 93 17.28 -10.55 -7.12
CA LEU A 93 17.54 -9.14 -7.50
C LEU A 93 19.00 -8.82 -7.14
N GLU A 94 19.89 -8.91 -8.13
CA GLU A 94 21.34 -8.65 -7.96
C GLU A 94 21.59 -7.40 -7.10
N GLU A 95 22.50 -7.51 -6.11
CA GLU A 95 22.81 -6.48 -5.09
C GLU A 95 23.20 -5.12 -5.69
N GLU A 96 23.62 -5.11 -6.95
CA GLU A 96 23.70 -3.90 -7.75
C GLU A 96 22.32 -3.67 -8.39
N VAL A 97 21.46 -2.94 -7.69
CA VAL A 97 20.55 -2.01 -8.39
C VAL A 97 21.48 -1.08 -9.17
N ALA A 98 21.90 -1.54 -10.34
CA ALA A 98 22.61 -0.75 -11.32
C ALA A 98 21.79 0.53 -11.51
N SER A 99 22.46 1.64 -11.79
CA SER A 99 21.86 2.98 -11.80
C SER A 99 20.68 3.17 -12.78
N ASP A 100 20.34 2.13 -13.53
CA ASP A 100 19.26 2.00 -14.50
C ASP A 100 18.09 1.09 -14.06
N ARG A 101 18.14 0.45 -12.88
CA ARG A 101 17.06 -0.42 -12.38
C ARG A 101 16.14 0.31 -11.39
N SER A 102 14.83 0.12 -11.55
CA SER A 102 13.80 0.61 -10.63
C SER A 102 13.20 -0.57 -9.89
N VAL A 103 13.07 -0.46 -8.57
CA VAL A 103 12.41 -1.47 -7.74
C VAL A 103 11.00 -1.01 -7.40
N TYR A 104 10.03 -1.86 -7.65
CA TYR A 104 8.63 -1.66 -7.29
C TYR A 104 8.20 -2.72 -6.27
N VAL A 105 7.41 -2.29 -5.30
CA VAL A 105 6.71 -3.20 -4.39
C VAL A 105 5.22 -3.05 -4.63
N ILE A 106 4.59 -4.12 -5.09
CA ILE A 106 3.15 -4.19 -5.30
C ILE A 106 2.53 -4.82 -4.05
N LEU A 107 1.61 -4.08 -3.43
CA LEU A 107 0.89 -4.53 -2.25
C LEU A 107 -0.41 -5.24 -2.66
N LEU A 108 -0.65 -6.41 -2.08
CA LEU A 108 -1.88 -7.18 -2.20
C LEU A 108 -2.70 -7.09 -0.91
N HIS A 109 -4.00 -7.29 -1.04
CA HIS A 109 -4.92 -7.39 0.10
C HIS A 109 -4.85 -8.74 0.81
N SER A 110 -4.61 -9.80 0.06
CA SER A 110 -4.50 -11.17 0.54
C SER A 110 -3.32 -11.85 -0.15
N PRO A 111 -2.79 -12.94 0.43
CA PRO A 111 -1.68 -13.67 -0.18
C PRO A 111 -1.97 -14.05 -1.63
N ALA A 112 -0.95 -13.95 -2.47
CA ALA A 112 -1.06 -14.33 -3.88
C ALA A 112 -1.49 -15.80 -3.99
N SER A 113 -2.45 -16.09 -4.86
CA SER A 113 -2.82 -17.47 -5.18
C SER A 113 -1.77 -18.12 -6.10
N GLU A 114 -1.68 -19.44 -6.11
CA GLU A 114 -0.78 -20.17 -7.03
C GLU A 114 -0.99 -19.76 -8.49
N ALA A 115 -2.24 -19.56 -8.91
CA ALA A 115 -2.57 -19.11 -10.26
C ALA A 115 -2.02 -17.69 -10.56
N MET A 116 -2.03 -16.80 -9.56
CA MET A 116 -1.42 -15.48 -9.68
C MET A 116 0.10 -15.60 -9.81
N CYS A 117 0.75 -16.41 -8.97
CA CYS A 117 2.19 -16.66 -9.05
C CYS A 117 2.60 -17.17 -10.44
N SER A 118 1.91 -18.19 -10.97
CA SER A 118 2.19 -18.72 -12.31
C SER A 118 1.97 -17.71 -13.43
N SER A 119 1.08 -16.73 -13.23
CA SER A 119 0.88 -15.66 -14.21
C SER A 119 2.06 -14.70 -14.24
N PHE A 120 2.69 -14.41 -13.09
CA PHE A 120 3.89 -13.58 -13.01
C PHE A 120 5.12 -14.28 -13.61
N ASP A 121 5.23 -15.61 -13.47
CA ASP A 121 6.29 -16.37 -14.14
C ASP A 121 6.26 -16.18 -15.66
N GLY A 122 5.06 -16.09 -16.25
CA GLY A 122 4.87 -15.84 -17.68
C GLY A 122 5.12 -14.38 -18.11
N LEU A 123 5.24 -13.45 -17.16
CA LEU A 123 5.56 -12.04 -17.41
C LEU A 123 7.05 -11.72 -17.26
N ARG A 124 7.86 -12.66 -16.75
CA ARG A 124 9.30 -12.45 -16.56
C ARG A 124 9.99 -12.24 -17.90
N THR A 125 10.86 -11.25 -17.94
CA THR A 125 11.73 -10.94 -19.09
C THR A 125 13.16 -10.73 -18.61
N ASP A 126 14.09 -10.46 -19.54
CA ASP A 126 15.46 -10.06 -19.18
C ASP A 126 15.51 -8.69 -18.46
N MET A 127 14.40 -7.94 -18.45
CA MET A 127 14.28 -6.62 -17.82
C MET A 127 13.33 -6.61 -16.62
N ASP A 128 12.36 -7.52 -16.59
CA ASP A 128 11.30 -7.58 -15.59
C ASP A 128 11.39 -8.89 -14.82
N GLU A 129 11.81 -8.79 -13.56
CA GLU A 129 11.84 -9.92 -12.63
C GLU A 129 10.72 -9.78 -11.62
N PHE A 130 10.17 -10.89 -11.13
CA PHE A 130 9.10 -10.87 -10.15
C PHE A 130 9.38 -11.87 -9.04
N VAL A 131 9.30 -11.41 -7.79
CA VAL A 131 9.37 -12.27 -6.60
C VAL A 131 8.11 -12.06 -5.77
N VAL A 132 7.34 -13.14 -5.60
CA VAL A 132 6.11 -13.12 -4.79
C VAL A 132 6.44 -13.57 -3.37
N SER A 133 6.08 -12.75 -2.39
CA SER A 133 6.29 -13.03 -0.97
C SER A 133 5.03 -12.65 -0.19
N GLY A 134 4.20 -13.64 0.15
CA GLY A 134 2.98 -13.40 0.91
C GLY A 134 2.03 -12.41 0.22
N THR A 135 1.91 -11.21 0.78
CA THR A 135 1.04 -10.12 0.29
C THR A 135 1.79 -9.07 -0.54
N GLU A 136 3.03 -9.36 -0.91
CA GLU A 136 3.92 -8.46 -1.61
C GLU A 136 4.43 -9.11 -2.89
N ILE A 137 4.58 -8.30 -3.95
CA ILE A 137 5.30 -8.69 -5.15
C ILE A 137 6.39 -7.66 -5.38
N TYR A 138 7.62 -8.12 -5.44
CA TYR A 138 8.79 -7.32 -5.78
C TYR A 138 9.02 -7.43 -7.27
N TRP A 139 9.15 -6.28 -7.95
CA TRP A 139 9.41 -6.15 -9.37
C TRP A 139 10.64 -5.26 -9.59
#